data_AF-A0A437KHV6-F1
#
_entry.id   AF-A0A437KHV6-F1
#
_cell.length_a   1.000
_cell.length_b   1.000
_cell.length_c   1.000
_cell.angle_alpha   90.00
_cell.angle_beta   90.00
_cell.angle_gamma   90.00
#
_symmetry.space_group_name_H-M   'P 1'
#
loop_
_entity.id
_entity.type
_entity.pdbx_description
1 polymer ?
#
loop_
_entity_poly.entity_id
_entity_poly.type
_entity_poly.pdbx_seq_one_letter_code
_entity_poly.pdbx_strand_id
1 'polypeptide(L)'
;MDDISFWKMLRVTKVGTLTWKYPIFYISICLAVISYYYFSKMDAQSYADIFPYISDTIASISATLMGIILAGLAIIVGLAVGDILNLLLRGKTLQKLLFPFWLVTLLWAISTIIAISLNFVPLFVSKSVELYLLSFEVFIFTYSVFGTVGLIGSTIKIFVLIAQLVPKE
;
A
#
# COMPACT_ATOMS: atom_id res chain seq x y z
N MET A 1 -17.46 21.39 3.96
CA MET A 1 -16.04 20.97 3.86
C MET A 1 -15.69 19.81 4.81
N ASP A 2 -16.58 19.33 5.68
CA ASP A 2 -16.32 18.28 6.69
C ASP A 2 -16.34 16.82 6.22
N ASP A 3 -16.30 16.57 4.92
CA ASP A 3 -16.62 15.26 4.31
C ASP A 3 -15.40 14.53 3.73
N ILE A 4 -14.18 15.03 3.97
CA ILE A 4 -12.92 14.51 3.40
C ILE A 4 -12.03 13.87 4.48
N SER A 5 -12.54 13.70 5.71
CA SER A 5 -11.81 13.06 6.81
C SER A 5 -11.61 11.55 6.55
N PHE A 6 -10.38 11.06 6.73
CA PHE A 6 -10.00 9.65 6.59
C PHE A 6 -10.95 8.71 7.36
N TRP A 7 -11.27 9.06 8.60
CA TRP A 7 -12.13 8.27 9.47
C TRP A 7 -13.58 8.19 8.98
N LYS A 8 -14.10 9.27 8.39
CA LYS A 8 -15.43 9.24 7.77
C LYS A 8 -15.42 8.41 6.49
N MET A 9 -14.39 8.54 5.65
CA MET A 9 -14.23 7.74 4.43
C MET A 9 -14.08 6.23 4.74
N LEU A 10 -13.35 5.88 5.80
CA LEU A 10 -13.24 4.49 6.29
C LEU A 10 -14.61 3.89 6.67
N ARG A 11 -15.51 4.70 7.24
CA ARG A 11 -16.86 4.25 7.62
C ARG A 11 -17.77 4.03 6.40
N VAL A 12 -17.58 4.80 5.32
CA VAL A 12 -18.33 4.65 4.06
C VAL A 12 -17.81 3.46 3.24
N THR A 13 -16.51 3.20 3.30
CA THR A 13 -15.86 2.12 2.53
C THR A 13 -15.82 0.86 3.37
N LYS A 14 -16.72 -0.11 3.12
CA LYS A 14 -16.79 -1.35 3.90
C LYS A 14 -15.43 -2.08 3.90
N VAL A 15 -14.71 -2.03 5.01
CA VAL A 15 -13.33 -2.58 5.15
C VAL A 15 -13.25 -4.07 4.78
N GLY A 16 -14.34 -4.81 4.98
CA GLY A 16 -14.44 -6.23 4.61
C GLY A 16 -14.32 -6.52 3.10
N THR A 17 -14.63 -5.56 2.22
CA THR A 17 -14.40 -5.72 0.77
C THR A 17 -12.95 -5.49 0.36
N LEU A 18 -12.14 -4.82 1.18
CA LEU A 18 -10.71 -4.63 0.91
C LEU A 18 -9.86 -5.78 1.44
N THR A 19 -10.26 -6.39 2.55
CA THR A 19 -9.47 -7.40 3.28
C THR A 19 -9.82 -8.82 2.82
N TRP A 20 -10.75 -9.49 3.50
CA TRP A 20 -10.98 -10.94 3.39
C TRP A 20 -11.69 -11.38 2.11
N LYS A 21 -12.39 -10.47 1.43
CA LYS A 21 -13.09 -10.77 0.17
C LYS A 21 -12.20 -10.65 -1.07
N TYR A 22 -10.99 -10.12 -0.91
CA TYR A 22 -10.11 -9.81 -2.02
C TYR A 22 -9.04 -10.90 -2.19
N PRO A 23 -8.84 -11.48 -3.39
CA PRO A 23 -7.90 -12.57 -3.61
C PRO A 23 -6.44 -12.20 -3.25
N ILE A 24 -6.07 -10.92 -3.38
CA ILE A 24 -4.75 -10.40 -2.98
C ILE A 24 -4.44 -10.76 -1.52
N PHE A 25 -5.41 -10.68 -0.61
CA PHE A 25 -5.19 -10.97 0.81
C PHE A 25 -4.66 -12.40 1.02
N TYR A 26 -5.24 -13.37 0.32
CA TYR A 26 -4.80 -14.77 0.37
C TYR A 26 -3.43 -14.98 -0.29
N ILE A 27 -3.16 -14.28 -1.39
CA ILE A 27 -1.84 -14.32 -2.06
C ILE A 27 -0.76 -13.77 -1.13
N SER A 28 -1.02 -12.63 -0.46
CA SER A 28 -0.10 -12.03 0.50
C SER A 28 0.14 -12.93 1.70
N ILE A 29 -0.89 -13.60 2.24
CA ILE A 29 -0.72 -14.58 3.32
C ILE A 29 0.12 -15.77 2.84
N CYS A 30 -0.18 -16.30 1.66
CA CYS A 30 0.56 -17.44 1.10
C CYS A 30 2.06 -17.11 0.97
N LEU A 31 2.40 -15.94 0.42
CA LEU A 31 3.78 -15.49 0.31
C LEU A 31 4.45 -15.28 1.67
N ALA A 32 3.74 -14.74 2.66
CA ALA A 32 4.25 -14.59 4.02
C ALA A 32 4.52 -15.93 4.72
N VAL A 33 3.67 -16.94 4.49
CA VAL A 33 3.88 -18.30 5.01
C VAL A 33 5.06 -18.97 4.31
N ILE A 34 5.18 -18.81 2.99
CA ILE A 34 6.32 -19.32 2.22
C ILE A 34 7.62 -18.67 2.69
N SER A 35 7.63 -17.35 2.90
CA SER A 35 8.81 -16.65 3.42
C SER A 35 9.18 -17.16 4.81
N TYR A 36 8.22 -17.29 5.72
CA TYR A 36 8.46 -17.84 7.06
C TYR A 36 9.12 -19.21 6.99
N TYR A 37 8.55 -20.12 6.19
CA TYR A 37 9.08 -21.48 6.04
C TYR A 37 10.51 -21.46 5.48
N TYR A 38 10.76 -20.68 4.44
CA TYR A 38 12.06 -20.55 3.80
C TYR A 38 13.14 -20.04 4.78
N PHE A 39 12.88 -18.94 5.49
CA PHE A 39 13.85 -18.36 6.43
C PHE A 39 14.01 -19.18 7.71
N SER A 40 12.98 -19.91 8.14
CA SER A 40 13.09 -20.80 9.30
C SER A 40 14.04 -21.98 9.09
N LYS A 41 14.18 -22.43 7.83
CA LYS A 41 15.05 -23.55 7.43
C LYS A 41 16.47 -23.12 7.06
N MET A 42 16.71 -21.82 6.93
CA MET A 42 18.01 -21.26 6.60
C MET A 42 18.97 -21.36 7.78
N ASP A 43 20.22 -21.72 7.49
CA ASP A 43 21.29 -21.72 8.48
C ASP A 43 21.56 -20.29 8.99
N ALA A 44 22.17 -20.18 10.17
CA ALA A 44 22.33 -18.90 10.84
C ALA A 44 23.25 -17.93 10.07
N GLN A 45 24.27 -18.45 9.37
CA GLN A 45 25.22 -17.63 8.63
C GLN A 45 24.55 -17.03 7.38
N SER A 46 23.93 -17.87 6.56
CA SER A 46 23.21 -17.40 5.37
C SER A 46 22.08 -16.44 5.73
N TYR A 47 21.40 -16.67 6.86
CA TYR A 47 20.36 -15.77 7.35
C TYR A 47 20.92 -14.39 7.72
N ALA A 48 22.03 -14.34 8.46
CA ALA A 48 22.67 -13.09 8.87
C ALA A 48 23.17 -12.25 7.67
N ASP A 49 23.57 -12.91 6.58
CA ASP A 49 24.06 -12.23 5.38
C ASP A 49 22.91 -11.71 4.50
N ILE A 50 21.81 -12.47 4.38
CA ILE A 50 20.69 -12.15 3.48
C ILE A 50 19.68 -11.20 4.14
N PHE A 51 19.45 -11.33 5.44
CA PHE A 51 18.39 -10.59 6.14
C PHE A 51 18.54 -9.06 6.06
N PRO A 52 19.72 -8.46 6.33
CA PRO A 52 19.90 -7.01 6.21
C PRO A 52 19.67 -6.52 4.77
N TYR A 53 20.17 -7.26 3.79
CA TYR A 53 19.98 -6.93 2.38
C TYR A 53 18.50 -6.89 1.98
N ILE A 54 17.71 -7.86 2.42
CA ILE A 54 16.27 -7.89 2.16
C ILE A 54 15.56 -6.73 2.87
N SER A 55 15.90 -6.50 4.13
CA SER A 55 15.32 -5.42 4.94
C SER A 55 15.55 -4.04 4.30
N ASP A 56 16.80 -3.76 3.91
CA ASP A 56 17.17 -2.51 3.25
C ASP A 56 16.52 -2.36 1.87
N THR A 57 16.44 -3.44 1.11
CA THR A 57 15.79 -3.44 -0.21
C THR A 57 14.30 -3.15 -0.08
N ILE A 58 13.61 -3.80 0.86
CA ILE A 58 12.19 -3.57 1.13
C ILE A 58 11.95 -2.13 1.60
N ALA A 59 12.77 -1.63 2.53
CA ALA A 59 12.67 -0.25 3.01
C ALA A 59 12.83 0.77 1.88
N SER A 60 13.84 0.59 1.04
CA SER A 60 14.14 1.47 -0.10
C SER A 60 13.00 1.48 -1.13
N ILE A 61 12.50 0.31 -1.52
CA ILE A 61 11.37 0.19 -2.46
C ILE A 61 10.11 0.83 -1.85
N SER A 62 9.84 0.56 -0.57
CA SER A 62 8.66 1.07 0.12
C SER A 62 8.65 2.59 0.21
N ALA A 63 9.76 3.21 0.60
CA ALA A 63 9.90 4.66 0.67
C ALA A 63 9.74 5.31 -0.72
N THR A 64 10.34 4.69 -1.75
CA THR A 64 10.25 5.18 -3.13
C THR A 64 8.81 5.12 -3.65
N LEU A 65 8.13 3.98 -3.49
CA LEU A 65 6.74 3.81 -3.94
C LEU A 65 5.77 4.70 -3.15
N MET A 66 5.99 4.87 -1.85
CA MET A 66 5.24 5.83 -1.03
C MET A 66 5.35 7.24 -1.63
N GLY A 67 6.56 7.70 -1.96
CA GLY A 67 6.80 9.00 -2.57
C GLY A 67 6.09 9.16 -3.92
N ILE A 68 6.14 8.13 -4.77
CA ILE A 68 5.45 8.12 -6.07
C ILE A 68 3.93 8.23 -5.88
N ILE A 69 3.34 7.50 -4.94
CA ILE A 69 1.90 7.53 -4.68
C ILE A 69 1.47 8.90 -4.16
N LEU A 70 2.24 9.50 -3.25
CA LEU A 70 1.97 10.85 -2.74
C LEU A 70 2.05 11.90 -3.85
N ALA A 71 3.03 11.81 -4.74
CA ALA A 71 3.13 12.69 -5.90
C ALA A 71 1.92 12.52 -6.84
N GLY A 72 1.52 11.28 -7.14
CA GLY A 72 0.34 10.98 -7.94
C GLY A 72 -0.95 11.54 -7.30
N LEU A 73 -1.09 11.39 -5.98
CA LEU A 73 -2.20 11.94 -5.22
C LEU A 73 -2.24 13.47 -5.33
N ALA A 74 -1.09 14.15 -5.17
CA ALA A 74 -0.98 15.59 -5.28
C ALA A 74 -1.36 16.10 -6.68
N ILE A 75 -0.94 15.41 -7.75
CA ILE A 75 -1.33 15.72 -9.13
C ILE A 75 -2.84 15.58 -9.31
N ILE A 76 -3.43 14.49 -8.85
CA ILE A 76 -4.89 14.26 -8.97
C ILE A 76 -5.67 15.36 -8.25
N VAL A 77 -5.25 15.73 -7.03
CA VAL A 77 -5.89 16.81 -6.27
C VAL A 77 -5.71 18.16 -6.97
N GLY A 78 -4.53 18.44 -7.51
CA GLY A 78 -4.26 19.68 -8.25
C GLY A 78 -5.03 19.80 -9.57
N LEU A 79 -5.25 18.69 -10.27
CA LEU A 79 -6.06 18.64 -11.49
C LEU A 79 -7.56 18.68 -11.20
N ALA A 80 -7.98 18.25 -10.00
CA ALA A 80 -9.37 18.29 -9.56
C ALA A 80 -9.81 19.70 -9.11
N VAL A 81 -9.37 20.77 -9.77
CA VAL A 81 -9.76 22.16 -9.48
C VAL A 81 -10.74 22.66 -10.56
N GLY A 82 -11.77 23.41 -10.15
CA GLY A 82 -12.79 23.97 -11.07
C GLY A 82 -14.01 23.04 -11.27
N ASP A 83 -14.55 23.00 -12.49
CA ASP A 83 -15.80 22.27 -12.80
C ASP A 83 -15.69 20.75 -12.67
N ILE A 84 -14.47 20.22 -12.82
CA ILE A 84 -14.15 18.80 -12.60
C ILE A 84 -14.35 18.41 -11.13
N LEU A 85 -14.07 19.32 -10.18
CA LEU A 85 -14.28 19.10 -8.75
C LEU A 85 -15.77 18.93 -8.43
N ASN A 86 -16.62 19.78 -9.01
CA ASN A 86 -18.06 19.74 -8.79
C ASN A 86 -18.70 18.47 -9.37
N LEU A 87 -18.20 17.99 -10.51
CA LEU A 87 -18.58 16.70 -11.11
C LEU A 87 -18.13 15.50 -10.24
N LEU A 88 -16.89 15.52 -9.74
CA LEU A 88 -16.34 14.45 -8.92
C LEU A 88 -16.92 14.42 -7.48
N LEU A 89 -17.29 15.58 -6.94
CA LEU A 89 -17.96 15.71 -5.63
C LEU A 89 -19.43 15.27 -5.70
N ARG A 90 -20.18 15.63 -6.77
CA ARG A 90 -21.58 15.19 -6.94
C ARG A 90 -21.72 13.67 -6.99
N GLY A 91 -20.73 12.94 -7.51
CA GLY A 91 -20.74 11.48 -7.60
C GLY A 91 -20.17 10.73 -6.37
N LYS A 92 -19.65 11.43 -5.35
CA LYS A 92 -18.75 10.87 -4.31
C LYS A 92 -17.55 10.09 -4.91
N THR A 93 -17.24 10.32 -6.18
CA THR A 93 -16.21 9.61 -6.93
C THR A 93 -14.82 10.00 -6.43
N LEU A 94 -14.65 11.26 -6.04
CA LEU A 94 -13.42 11.75 -5.43
C LEU A 94 -13.11 11.03 -4.12
N GLN A 95 -14.08 10.88 -3.21
CA GLN A 95 -13.90 10.16 -1.94
C GLN A 95 -13.58 8.67 -2.18
N LYS A 96 -14.25 8.04 -3.15
CA LYS A 96 -14.00 6.65 -3.56
C LYS A 96 -12.62 6.44 -4.19
N LEU A 97 -12.02 7.47 -4.76
CA LEU A 97 -10.65 7.43 -5.30
C LEU A 97 -9.62 7.75 -4.21
N LEU A 98 -9.82 8.82 -3.44
CA LEU A 98 -8.89 9.30 -2.42
C LEU A 98 -8.69 8.27 -1.30
N PHE A 99 -9.74 7.59 -0.86
CA PHE A 99 -9.63 6.65 0.26
C PHE A 99 -8.69 5.45 -0.04
N PRO A 100 -8.81 4.75 -1.18
CA PRO A 100 -7.82 3.77 -1.62
C PRO A 100 -6.38 4.32 -1.69
N PHE A 101 -6.19 5.55 -2.18
CA PHE A 101 -4.87 6.20 -2.18
C PHE A 101 -4.29 6.31 -0.77
N TRP A 102 -5.06 6.88 0.16
CA TRP A 102 -4.65 7.02 1.55
C TRP A 102 -4.34 5.69 2.24
N LEU A 103 -5.16 4.67 1.98
CA LEU A 103 -4.96 3.35 2.56
C LEU A 103 -3.66 2.70 2.05
N VAL A 104 -3.40 2.76 0.74
CA VAL A 104 -2.16 2.22 0.17
C VAL A 104 -0.93 3.01 0.66
N THR A 105 -1.01 4.34 0.74
CA THR A 105 0.06 5.16 1.34
C THR A 105 0.34 4.77 2.78
N LEU A 106 -0.70 4.56 3.59
CA LEU A 106 -0.54 4.15 4.99
C LEU A 106 0.09 2.76 5.11
N LEU A 107 -0.26 1.82 4.23
CA LEU A 107 0.37 0.51 4.20
C LEU A 107 1.87 0.61 3.83
N TRP A 108 2.23 1.45 2.85
CA TRP A 108 3.63 1.70 2.52
C TRP A 108 4.41 2.37 3.65
N ALA A 109 3.79 3.31 4.37
CA ALA A 109 4.40 3.92 5.55
C ALA A 109 4.65 2.88 6.65
N ILE A 110 3.69 1.99 6.91
CA ILE A 110 3.85 0.88 7.86
C ILE A 110 4.97 -0.06 7.40
N SER A 111 4.98 -0.47 6.13
CA SER A 111 6.02 -1.33 5.54
C SER A 111 7.41 -0.70 5.73
N THR A 112 7.54 0.59 5.42
CA THR A 112 8.79 1.33 5.61
C THR A 112 9.25 1.33 7.07
N ILE A 113 8.34 1.60 8.01
CA ILE A 113 8.66 1.62 9.45
C ILE A 113 9.09 0.24 9.93
N ILE A 114 8.39 -0.82 9.51
CA ILE A 114 8.72 -2.20 9.92
C ILE A 114 10.06 -2.61 9.31
N ALA A 115 10.30 -2.37 8.03
CA ALA A 115 11.57 -2.67 7.37
C ALA A 115 12.75 -1.91 8.01
N ILE A 116 12.58 -0.63 8.35
CA ILE A 116 13.61 0.10 9.11
C ILE A 116 13.79 -0.54 10.50
N SER A 117 12.71 -0.91 11.17
CA SER A 117 12.77 -1.54 12.50
C SER A 117 13.49 -2.90 12.45
N LEU A 118 13.31 -3.70 11.39
CA LEU A 118 13.98 -4.97 11.19
C LEU A 118 15.51 -4.84 11.18
N ASN A 119 16.07 -3.69 10.80
CA ASN A 119 17.52 -3.47 10.90
C ASN A 119 18.03 -3.27 12.33
N PHE A 120 17.15 -2.87 13.26
CA PHE A 120 17.51 -2.66 14.68
C PHE A 120 17.12 -3.85 15.57
N VAL A 121 16.14 -4.66 15.15
CA VAL A 121 15.62 -5.81 15.92
C VAL A 121 16.66 -6.86 16.30
N PRO A 122 17.64 -7.23 15.44
CA PRO A 122 18.65 -8.25 15.77
C PRO A 122 19.51 -7.91 16.99
N LEU A 123 19.52 -6.64 17.42
CA LEU A 123 20.23 -6.20 18.61
C LEU A 123 19.50 -6.53 19.92
N PHE A 124 18.19 -6.82 19.88
CA PHE A 124 17.35 -6.83 21.07
C PHE A 124 16.40 -8.04 21.19
N VAL A 125 16.22 -8.85 20.14
CA VAL A 125 15.14 -9.86 20.10
C VAL A 125 15.62 -11.20 19.56
N SER A 126 14.88 -12.27 19.85
CA SER A 126 15.18 -13.62 19.37
C SER A 126 14.85 -13.82 17.88
N LYS A 127 15.57 -14.73 17.22
CA LYS A 127 15.35 -15.14 15.82
C LYS A 127 13.89 -15.46 15.49
N SER A 128 13.14 -16.07 16.42
CA SER A 128 11.72 -16.38 16.21
C SER A 128 10.88 -15.12 15.98
N VAL A 129 11.14 -14.05 16.74
CA VAL A 129 10.40 -12.78 16.60
C VAL A 129 10.79 -12.06 15.32
N GLU A 130 12.08 -12.09 14.94
CA GLU A 130 12.53 -11.56 13.65
C GLU A 130 11.82 -12.25 12.48
N LEU A 131 11.70 -13.58 12.52
CA LEU A 131 11.00 -14.34 11.48
C LEU A 131 9.52 -13.96 11.38
N TYR A 132 8.84 -13.74 12.52
CA TYR A 132 7.46 -13.27 12.51
C TYR A 132 7.33 -11.86 11.94
N LEU A 133 8.23 -10.94 12.32
CA LEU A 133 8.24 -9.57 11.81
C LEU A 133 8.55 -9.54 10.31
N LEU A 134 9.53 -10.30 9.84
CA LEU A 134 9.87 -10.41 8.41
C LEU A 134 8.70 -10.98 7.60
N SER A 135 8.03 -12.00 8.11
CA SER A 135 6.90 -12.61 7.42
C SER A 135 5.69 -11.66 7.38
N PHE A 136 5.46 -10.94 8.47
CA PHE A 136 4.46 -9.87 8.51
C PHE A 136 4.80 -8.73 7.56
N GLU A 137 6.08 -8.39 7.42
CA GLU A 137 6.55 -7.39 6.47
C GLU A 137 6.32 -7.83 5.03
N VAL A 138 6.65 -9.07 4.69
CA VAL A 138 6.35 -9.65 3.37
C VAL A 138 4.85 -9.59 3.06
N PHE A 139 4.00 -9.87 4.05
CA PHE A 139 2.55 -9.74 3.92
C PHE A 139 2.15 -8.30 3.55
N ILE A 140 2.57 -7.31 4.35
CA ILE A 140 2.21 -5.90 4.13
C ILE A 140 2.78 -5.40 2.81
N PHE A 141 4.04 -5.69 2.53
CA PHE A 141 4.72 -5.28 1.30
C PHE A 141 3.97 -5.79 0.07
N THR A 142 3.71 -7.10 0.02
CA THR A 142 3.01 -7.72 -1.12
C THR A 142 1.59 -7.16 -1.27
N TYR A 143 0.87 -7.03 -0.15
CA TYR A 143 -0.48 -6.47 -0.16
C TYR A 143 -0.49 -5.02 -0.66
N SER A 144 0.51 -4.23 -0.30
CA SER A 144 0.71 -2.84 -0.75
C SER A 144 1.04 -2.75 -2.24
N VAL A 145 1.89 -3.64 -2.75
CA VAL A 145 2.22 -3.72 -4.19
C VAL A 145 0.96 -3.93 -5.01
N PHE A 146 0.19 -4.97 -4.73
CA PHE A 146 -1.02 -5.24 -5.49
C PHE A 146 -2.11 -4.18 -5.26
N GLY A 147 -2.20 -3.61 -4.05
CA GLY A 147 -3.05 -2.46 -3.77
C GLY A 147 -2.71 -1.27 -4.66
N THR A 148 -1.42 -0.98 -4.84
CA THR A 148 -0.93 0.09 -5.73
C THR A 148 -1.28 -0.19 -7.19
N VAL A 149 -1.09 -1.42 -7.66
CA VAL A 149 -1.46 -1.81 -9.04
C VAL A 149 -2.97 -1.64 -9.28
N GLY A 150 -3.80 -2.10 -8.35
CA GLY A 150 -5.25 -1.96 -8.42
C GLY A 150 -5.71 -0.49 -8.39
N LEU A 151 -5.01 0.33 -7.61
CA LEU A 151 -5.25 1.77 -7.51
C LEU A 151 -4.93 2.50 -8.82
N ILE A 152 -3.76 2.23 -9.42
CA ILE A 152 -3.36 2.80 -10.70
C ILE A 152 -4.36 2.39 -11.79
N GLY A 153 -4.75 1.11 -11.86
CA GLY A 153 -5.73 0.63 -12.82
C GLY A 153 -7.10 1.32 -12.68
N SER A 154 -7.55 1.56 -11.46
CA SER A 154 -8.81 2.28 -11.18
C SER A 154 -8.71 3.76 -11.56
N THR A 155 -7.56 4.37 -11.30
CA THR A 155 -7.26 5.77 -11.62
C THR A 155 -7.27 5.99 -13.13
N ILE A 156 -6.58 5.13 -13.89
CA ILE A 156 -6.55 5.18 -15.37
C ILE A 156 -7.97 5.09 -15.94
N LYS A 157 -8.79 4.15 -15.45
CA LYS A 157 -10.19 4.01 -15.90
C LYS A 157 -11.00 5.30 -15.69
N ILE A 158 -10.81 5.97 -14.55
CA ILE A 158 -11.50 7.24 -14.26
C ILE A 158 -11.00 8.35 -15.19
N PHE A 159 -9.69 8.48 -15.41
CA PHE A 159 -9.16 9.49 -16.32
C PHE A 159 -9.60 9.27 -17.77
N VAL A 160 -9.64 8.03 -18.25
CA VAL A 160 -10.17 7.69 -19.58
C VAL A 160 -11.65 8.09 -19.70
N LEU A 161 -12.45 7.81 -18.67
CA LEU A 161 -13.86 8.17 -18.64
C LEU A 161 -14.07 9.69 -18.63
N ILE A 162 -13.26 10.43 -17.87
CA ILE A 162 -13.27 11.90 -17.87
C ILE A 162 -12.90 12.44 -19.26
N ALA A 163 -11.83 11.91 -19.87
CA ALA A 163 -11.38 12.34 -21.20
C ALA A 163 -12.41 12.08 -22.31
N GLN A 164 -13.30 11.10 -22.13
CA GLN A 164 -14.41 10.84 -23.05
C GLN A 164 -15.61 11.78 -22.85
N LEU A 165 -15.78 12.33 -21.64
CA LEU A 165 -16.90 13.20 -21.28
C LEU A 165 -16.61 14.69 -21.51
N VAL A 166 -15.34 15.10 -21.48
CA VAL A 166 -14.94 16.47 -21.82
C VAL A 166 -14.97 16.64 -23.34
N PRO A 167 -15.85 17.49 -23.90
CA PRO A 167 -15.88 17.72 -25.34
C PRO A 167 -14.53 18.27 -25.79
N LYS A 168 -14.01 17.75 -26.91
CA LYS A 168 -12.86 18.35 -27.58
C LYS A 168 -13.32 19.68 -28.15
N GLU A 169 -12.88 20.78 -27.54
CA GLU A 169 -12.89 22.09 -28.20
C GLU A 169 -11.94 22.10 -29.39
#